data_AF-A0A6V7VBQ6-F1
#
_entry.id   AF-A0A6V7VBQ6-F1
#
_cell.length_a   1.000
_cell.length_b   1.000
_cell.length_c   1.000
_cell.angle_alpha   90.00
_cell.angle_beta   90.00
_cell.angle_gamma   90.00
#
_symmetry.space_group_name_H-M   'P 1'
#
loop_
_entity.id
_entity.type
_entity.pdbx_description
1 polymer ?
#
loop_
_entity_poly.entity_id
_entity_poly.type
_entity_poly.pdbx_seq_one_letter_code
_entity_poly.pdbx_strand_id
1 'polypeptide(L)'
;MAEEGSSTNSDWIFIENERNDLIKLQTKIKNLQINFVEVREKTVNLEKKNVFLENELKKIQKINFDNKDEIDIIRHNFKKLIEENIKKSKARNDNSLKQKNENINYLEEEIIKASDSYDKIFGDLIKLNNLNFYYYVNFVKIKNKWGIFRRGYYNCCKKYCNTRKPFGKCIEGNGFGKLIDDENIKYINCDEGKGGYDHCVFVYAEKAFYNPQNSLNYSLYYFEIKCKFERELNSGKTWMVIGLENLSTKRLIWYSTKDATLLTDRWEKFKLSTEFNDGDILGCGLVYPPANEFPYVFFTQNGKQIGLATLLLDNYNSYKPFIYQTCCSVEANFGNDLETKPFKYDISKHLVLKNLVDFFPINFIF
;
A
#
# COMPACT_ATOMS: atom_id res chain seq x y z
N MET A 1 51.01 84.54 54.82
CA MET A 1 51.97 83.44 54.96
C MET A 1 52.02 82.75 53.60
N ALA A 2 53.23 82.66 53.06
CA ALA A 2 53.54 82.19 51.71
C ALA A 2 53.63 80.67 51.65
N GLU A 3 53.27 80.09 50.50
CA GLU A 3 53.59 78.76 49.97
C GLU A 3 53.07 78.81 48.51
N GLU A 4 53.84 79.11 47.46
CA GLU A 4 55.07 78.49 46.92
C GLU A 4 54.98 76.99 46.66
N GLY A 5 54.86 76.64 45.37
CA GLY A 5 55.67 75.59 44.76
C GLY A 5 55.02 74.21 44.59
N SER A 6 54.45 73.93 43.41
CA SER A 6 54.35 72.56 42.86
C SER A 6 53.89 72.57 41.39
N SER A 7 54.81 72.75 40.45
CA SER A 7 54.55 72.51 39.01
C SER A 7 55.85 72.20 38.25
N THR A 8 56.66 71.27 38.74
CA THR A 8 57.88 70.79 38.08
C THR A 8 57.81 69.30 37.69
N ASN A 9 56.67 68.64 37.92
CA ASN A 9 56.51 67.21 37.66
C ASN A 9 55.96 66.89 36.25
N SER A 10 55.34 67.86 35.56
CA SER A 10 54.78 67.63 34.22
C SER A 10 55.85 67.52 33.13
N ASP A 11 56.91 68.33 33.21
CA ASP A 11 57.87 68.49 32.12
C ASP A 11 58.85 67.31 32.06
N TRP A 12 59.18 66.71 33.22
CA TRP A 12 59.97 65.49 33.29
C TRP A 12 59.23 64.28 32.71
N ILE A 13 57.92 64.16 32.98
CA ILE A 13 57.09 63.10 32.42
C ILE A 13 57.03 63.22 30.89
N PHE A 14 56.97 64.45 30.36
CA PHE A 14 56.97 64.69 28.93
C PHE A 14 58.28 64.27 28.25
N ILE A 15 59.43 64.65 28.82
CA ILE A 15 60.76 64.29 28.28
C ILE A 15 61.02 62.77 28.35
N GLU A 16 60.60 62.11 29.44
CA GLU A 16 60.70 60.66 29.59
C GLU A 16 59.86 59.93 28.53
N ASN A 17 58.65 60.44 28.24
CA ASN A 17 57.79 59.89 27.20
C ASN A 17 58.38 60.07 25.80
N GLU A 18 58.91 61.25 25.46
CA GLU A 18 59.56 61.47 24.16
C GLU A 18 60.81 60.59 23.98
N ARG A 19 61.60 60.41 25.05
CA ARG A 19 62.76 59.51 25.04
C ARG A 19 62.35 58.06 24.82
N ASN A 20 61.28 57.61 25.48
CA ASN A 20 60.75 56.25 25.33
C ASN A 20 60.18 56.03 23.92
N ASP A 21 59.51 57.02 23.35
CA ASP A 21 59.03 56.97 21.97
C ASP A 21 60.20 56.94 20.97
N LEU A 22 61.28 57.69 21.22
CA LEU A 22 62.49 57.65 20.40
C LEU A 22 63.17 56.27 20.44
N ILE A 23 63.29 55.66 21.63
CA ILE A 23 63.85 54.30 21.79
C ILE A 23 62.97 53.27 21.06
N LYS A 24 61.65 53.41 21.15
CA LYS A 24 60.68 52.56 20.45
C LYS A 24 60.78 52.72 18.94
N LEU A 25 60.99 53.95 18.44
CA LEU A 25 61.20 54.23 17.03
C LEU A 25 62.52 53.64 16.52
N GLN A 26 63.61 53.81 17.27
CA GLN A 26 64.91 53.23 16.94
C GLN A 26 64.88 51.70 16.88
N THR A 27 64.17 51.08 17.84
CA THR A 27 63.97 49.62 17.86
C THR A 27 63.17 49.15 16.63
N LYS A 28 62.11 49.88 16.25
CA LYS A 28 61.34 49.59 15.03
C LYS A 28 62.19 49.71 13.77
N ILE A 29 63.01 50.76 13.66
CA ILE A 29 63.89 50.97 12.49
C ILE A 29 64.92 49.83 12.39
N LYS A 30 65.53 49.42 13.50
CA LYS A 30 66.48 48.31 13.53
C LYS A 30 65.84 46.99 13.10
N ASN A 31 64.62 46.71 13.56
CA ASN A 31 63.87 45.52 13.14
C ASN A 31 63.49 45.56 11.65
N LEU A 32 63.13 46.73 11.12
CA LEU A 32 62.85 46.89 9.68
C LEU A 32 64.11 46.67 8.82
N GLN A 33 65.28 47.12 9.28
CA GLN A 33 66.55 46.87 8.60
C GLN A 33 66.88 45.37 8.56
N ILE A 34 66.68 44.64 9.66
CA ILE A 34 66.88 43.18 9.72
C ILE A 34 65.94 42.48 8.74
N ASN A 35 64.64 42.83 8.78
CA ASN A 35 63.65 42.25 7.87
C ASN A 35 63.96 42.53 6.39
N PHE A 36 64.49 43.73 6.08
CA PHE A 36 64.87 44.08 4.72
C PHE A 36 66.04 43.23 4.20
N VAL A 37 67.04 42.95 5.04
CA VAL A 37 68.15 42.06 4.70
C VAL A 37 67.64 40.63 4.46
N GLU A 38 66.78 40.11 5.34
CA GLU A 38 66.20 38.76 5.17
C GLU A 38 65.38 38.63 3.88
N VAL A 39 64.56 39.65 3.55
CA VAL A 39 63.79 39.66 2.30
C VAL A 39 64.73 39.67 1.09
N ARG A 40 65.79 40.47 1.13
CA ARG A 40 66.78 40.54 0.04
C ARG A 40 67.48 39.21 -0.18
N GLU A 41 67.89 38.51 0.88
CA GLU A 41 68.51 37.19 0.78
C GLU A 41 67.53 36.13 0.23
N LYS A 42 66.26 36.17 0.64
CA LYS A 42 65.21 35.30 0.07
C LYS A 42 65.04 35.53 -1.42
N THR A 43 65.04 36.79 -1.88
CA THR A 43 64.92 37.13 -3.30
C THR A 43 66.09 36.58 -4.12
N VAL A 44 67.33 36.74 -3.64
CA VAL A 44 68.52 36.20 -4.33
C VAL A 44 68.48 34.67 -4.44
N ASN A 45 67.98 33.98 -3.41
CA ASN A 45 67.82 32.53 -3.44
C ASN A 45 66.73 32.07 -4.43
N LEU A 46 65.65 32.84 -4.60
CA LEU A 46 64.61 32.55 -5.59
C LEU A 46 65.12 32.73 -7.02
N GLU A 47 65.92 33.77 -7.29
CA GLU A 47 66.54 33.97 -8.60
C GLU A 47 67.44 32.81 -9.00
N LYS A 48 68.27 32.31 -8.07
CA LYS A 48 69.12 31.12 -8.31
C LYS A 48 68.31 29.86 -8.62
N LYS A 49 67.17 29.66 -7.94
CA LYS A 49 66.26 28.53 -8.22
C LYS A 49 65.60 28.63 -9.60
N ASN A 50 65.22 29.83 -10.03
CA ASN A 50 64.63 30.03 -11.36
C ASN A 50 65.62 29.70 -12.47
N VAL A 51 66.88 30.17 -12.37
CA VAL A 51 67.92 29.84 -13.36
C VAL A 51 68.19 28.33 -13.43
N PHE A 52 68.17 27.64 -12.29
CA PHE A 52 68.30 26.18 -12.26
C PHE A 52 67.14 25.48 -13.00
N LEU A 53 65.90 25.90 -12.75
CA LEU A 53 64.71 25.31 -13.37
C LEU A 53 64.67 25.54 -14.89
N GLU A 54 65.06 26.74 -15.36
CA GLU A 54 65.14 27.02 -16.80
C GLU A 54 66.15 26.11 -17.53
N ASN A 55 67.27 25.81 -16.88
CA ASN A 55 68.29 24.91 -17.44
C ASN A 55 67.79 23.45 -17.50
N GLU A 56 67.06 22.98 -16.48
CA GLU A 56 66.44 21.65 -16.49
C GLU A 56 65.33 21.53 -17.56
N LEU A 57 64.53 22.59 -17.74
CA LEU A 57 63.52 22.66 -18.81
C LEU A 57 64.15 22.51 -20.20
N LYS A 58 65.29 23.18 -20.46
CA LYS A 58 66.03 23.04 -21.72
C LYS A 58 66.56 21.62 -21.93
N LYS A 59 67.01 20.93 -20.88
CA LYS A 59 67.44 19.53 -20.97
C LYS A 59 66.27 18.59 -21.32
N ILE A 60 65.11 18.78 -20.68
CA ILE A 60 63.89 17.98 -20.95
C ILE A 60 63.40 18.20 -22.39
N GLN A 61 63.42 19.44 -22.88
CA GLN A 61 63.02 19.76 -24.26
C GLN A 61 63.93 19.10 -25.30
N LYS A 62 65.23 18.95 -25.01
CA LYS A 62 66.18 18.26 -25.89
C LYS A 62 65.92 16.76 -25.96
N ILE A 63 65.61 16.11 -24.83
CA ILE A 63 65.26 14.67 -24.77
C ILE A 63 63.99 14.34 -25.57
N ASN A 64 63.04 15.29 -25.64
CA ASN A 64 61.79 15.09 -26.36
C ASN A 64 61.92 15.14 -27.89
N PHE A 65 63.02 15.69 -28.42
CA PHE A 65 63.22 15.81 -29.86
C PHE A 65 63.84 14.55 -30.47
N ASP A 66 64.77 13.90 -29.76
CA ASP A 66 65.50 12.72 -30.26
C ASP A 66 64.64 11.44 -30.22
N ASN A 67 63.62 11.38 -29.36
CA ASN A 67 62.75 10.20 -29.21
C ASN A 67 61.44 10.25 -30.02
N LYS A 68 61.25 11.29 -30.85
CA LYS A 68 59.98 11.53 -31.55
C LYS A 68 59.64 10.42 -32.55
N ASP A 69 60.63 9.96 -33.30
CA ASP A 69 60.44 8.91 -34.32
C ASP A 69 60.15 7.54 -33.68
N GLU A 70 60.79 7.22 -32.56
CA GLU A 70 60.50 6.00 -31.80
C GLU A 70 59.08 6.02 -31.20
N ILE A 71 58.64 7.18 -30.69
CA ILE A 71 57.29 7.36 -30.17
C ILE A 71 56.25 7.17 -31.28
N ASP A 72 56.50 7.66 -32.49
CA ASP A 72 55.57 7.52 -33.61
C ASP A 72 55.50 6.07 -34.13
N ILE A 73 56.61 5.33 -34.12
CA ILE A 73 56.63 3.88 -34.40
C ILE A 73 55.82 3.12 -33.34
N ILE A 74 56.02 3.42 -32.05
CA ILE A 74 55.26 2.79 -30.96
C ILE A 74 53.77 3.10 -31.11
N ARG A 75 53.38 4.35 -31.39
CA ARG A 75 51.98 4.73 -31.63
C ARG A 75 51.36 3.96 -32.79
N HIS A 76 52.09 3.81 -33.90
CA HIS A 76 51.60 3.06 -35.05
C HIS A 76 51.34 1.58 -34.69
N ASN A 77 52.29 0.94 -34.00
CA ASN A 77 52.17 -0.45 -33.56
C ASN A 77 51.02 -0.64 -32.56
N PHE A 78 50.84 0.28 -31.62
CA PHE A 78 49.70 0.25 -30.70
C PHE A 78 48.37 0.39 -31.42
N LYS A 79 48.27 1.28 -32.41
CA LYS A 79 47.04 1.44 -33.20
C LYS A 79 46.68 0.15 -33.94
N LYS A 80 47.66 -0.49 -34.57
CA LYS A 80 47.47 -1.78 -35.26
C LYS A 80 47.01 -2.88 -34.29
N LEU A 81 47.62 -2.97 -33.11
CA LEU A 81 47.23 -3.94 -32.07
C LEU A 81 45.79 -3.71 -31.56
N ILE A 82 45.39 -2.44 -31.37
CA ILE A 82 44.02 -2.09 -30.98
C ILE A 82 43.03 -2.52 -32.07
N GLU A 83 43.30 -2.24 -33.34
CA GLU A 83 42.44 -2.63 -34.46
C GLU A 83 42.28 -4.15 -34.58
N GLU A 84 43.36 -4.92 -34.40
CA GLU A 84 43.32 -6.39 -34.37
C GLU A 84 42.50 -6.93 -33.19
N ASN A 85 42.64 -6.33 -32.01
CA ASN A 85 41.87 -6.72 -30.82
C ASN A 85 40.38 -6.38 -30.97
N ILE A 86 40.04 -5.25 -31.59
CA ILE A 86 38.64 -4.90 -31.92
C ILE A 86 38.04 -5.90 -32.91
N LYS A 87 38.79 -6.35 -33.93
CA LYS A 87 38.31 -7.39 -34.86
C LYS A 87 38.08 -8.73 -34.15
N LYS A 88 39.02 -9.14 -33.29
CA LYS A 88 38.89 -10.38 -32.50
C LYS A 88 37.73 -10.33 -31.51
N SER A 89 37.47 -9.18 -30.86
CA SER A 89 36.35 -9.04 -29.92
C SER A 89 35.00 -9.04 -30.62
N LYS A 90 34.88 -8.40 -31.79
CA LYS A 90 33.66 -8.47 -32.63
C LYS A 90 33.35 -9.92 -33.05
N ALA A 91 34.34 -10.65 -33.57
CA ALA A 91 34.13 -12.06 -33.95
C ALA A 91 33.73 -12.97 -32.77
N ARG A 92 34.27 -12.72 -31.56
CA ARG A 92 33.85 -13.45 -30.34
C ARG A 92 32.43 -13.10 -29.93
N ASN A 93 32.04 -11.84 -30.02
CA ASN A 93 30.70 -11.38 -29.68
C ASN A 93 29.65 -11.91 -30.67
N ASP A 94 29.97 -11.96 -31.97
CA ASP A 94 29.06 -12.49 -32.99
C ASP A 94 28.78 -13.99 -32.79
N ASN A 95 29.81 -14.78 -32.44
CA ASN A 95 29.63 -16.19 -32.09
C ASN A 95 28.84 -16.38 -30.78
N SER A 96 29.10 -15.55 -29.76
CA SER A 96 28.34 -15.59 -28.50
C SER A 96 26.87 -15.21 -28.70
N LEU A 97 26.60 -14.21 -29.54
CA LEU A 97 25.25 -13.78 -29.87
C LEU A 97 24.49 -14.86 -30.65
N LYS A 98 25.15 -15.51 -31.61
CA LYS A 98 24.55 -16.62 -32.37
C LYS A 98 24.15 -17.79 -31.46
N GLN A 99 25.03 -18.19 -30.53
CA GLN A 99 24.73 -19.24 -29.56
C GLN A 99 23.57 -18.85 -28.61
N LYS A 100 23.50 -17.58 -28.18
CA LYS A 100 22.39 -17.09 -27.35
C LYS A 100 21.06 -17.11 -28.11
N ASN A 101 21.05 -16.74 -29.38
CA ASN A 101 19.86 -16.77 -30.22
C ASN A 101 19.37 -18.20 -30.45
N GLU A 102 20.28 -19.16 -30.68
CA GLU A 102 19.94 -20.58 -30.78
C GLU A 102 19.31 -21.10 -29.47
N ASN A 103 19.84 -20.70 -28.30
CA ASN A 103 19.24 -21.06 -27.00
C ASN A 103 17.87 -20.40 -26.76
N ILE A 104 17.68 -19.15 -27.19
CA ILE A 104 16.38 -18.46 -27.06
C ILE A 104 15.33 -19.18 -27.90
N ASN A 105 15.65 -19.50 -29.16
CA ASN A 105 14.72 -20.22 -30.05
C ASN A 105 14.35 -21.60 -29.45
N TYR A 106 15.32 -22.32 -28.88
CA TYR A 106 15.05 -23.59 -28.18
C TYR A 106 14.10 -23.41 -26.99
N LEU A 107 14.30 -22.38 -26.17
CA LEU A 107 13.43 -22.10 -25.02
C LEU A 107 12.02 -21.66 -25.44
N GLU A 108 11.90 -20.87 -26.51
CA GLU A 108 10.59 -20.50 -27.08
C GLU A 108 9.82 -21.75 -27.54
N GLU A 109 10.49 -22.70 -28.20
CA GLU A 109 9.88 -23.98 -28.58
C GLU A 109 9.45 -24.83 -27.37
N GLU A 110 10.23 -24.87 -26.28
CA GLU A 110 9.85 -25.56 -25.06
C GLU A 110 8.66 -24.90 -24.35
N ILE A 111 8.61 -23.55 -24.33
CA ILE A 111 7.48 -22.81 -23.77
C ILE A 111 6.20 -23.09 -24.57
N ILE A 112 6.28 -23.10 -25.91
CA ILE A 112 5.13 -23.42 -26.77
C ILE A 112 4.66 -24.86 -26.50
N LYS A 113 5.57 -25.84 -26.47
CA LYS A 113 5.22 -27.24 -26.16
C LYS A 113 4.60 -27.39 -24.76
N ALA A 114 5.11 -26.66 -23.78
CA ALA A 114 4.56 -26.66 -22.42
C ALA A 114 3.18 -26.01 -22.39
N SER A 115 2.97 -24.90 -23.11
CA SER A 115 1.68 -24.22 -23.24
C SER A 115 0.65 -25.14 -23.90
N ASP A 116 1.00 -25.78 -25.03
CA ASP A 116 0.11 -26.71 -25.73
C ASP A 116 -0.26 -27.92 -24.85
N SER A 117 0.71 -28.44 -24.09
CA SER A 117 0.49 -29.50 -23.10
C SER A 117 -0.46 -29.04 -21.99
N TYR A 118 -0.29 -27.81 -21.50
CA TYR A 118 -1.13 -27.24 -20.46
C TYR A 118 -2.55 -27.01 -20.96
N ASP A 119 -2.74 -26.46 -22.16
CA ASP A 119 -4.04 -26.26 -22.78
C ASP A 119 -4.77 -27.59 -23.02
N LYS A 120 -4.02 -28.64 -23.39
CA LYS A 120 -4.56 -30.00 -23.49
C LYS A 120 -5.00 -30.54 -22.13
N ILE A 121 -4.16 -30.44 -21.10
CA ILE A 121 -4.49 -30.85 -19.72
C ILE A 121 -5.69 -30.06 -19.21
N PHE A 122 -5.76 -28.77 -19.48
CA PHE A 122 -6.87 -27.89 -19.09
C PHE A 122 -8.16 -28.25 -19.83
N GLY A 123 -8.08 -28.51 -21.13
CA GLY A 123 -9.20 -29.00 -21.93
C GLY A 123 -9.71 -30.36 -21.47
N ASP A 124 -8.82 -31.27 -21.10
CA ASP A 124 -9.18 -32.58 -20.55
C ASP A 124 -9.73 -32.48 -19.12
N LEU A 125 -9.23 -31.54 -18.29
CA LEU A 125 -9.82 -31.18 -17.00
C LEU A 125 -11.22 -30.59 -17.14
N ILE A 126 -11.48 -29.76 -18.16
CA ILE A 126 -12.82 -29.25 -18.47
C ILE A 126 -13.74 -30.41 -18.88
N LYS A 127 -13.26 -31.35 -19.71
CA LYS A 127 -14.02 -32.55 -20.10
C LYS A 127 -14.28 -33.48 -18.91
N LEU A 128 -13.32 -33.62 -17.99
CA LEU A 128 -13.47 -34.36 -16.73
C LEU A 128 -14.41 -33.66 -15.75
N ASN A 129 -14.42 -32.31 -15.70
CA ASN A 129 -15.40 -31.54 -14.94
C ASN A 129 -16.83 -31.73 -15.49
N ASN A 130 -16.98 -32.00 -16.79
CA ASN A 130 -18.27 -32.38 -17.36
C ASN A 130 -18.69 -33.82 -17.00
N LEU A 131 -17.80 -34.62 -16.40
CA LEU A 131 -18.08 -35.96 -15.86
C LEU A 131 -18.30 -35.90 -14.33
N ASN A 132 -19.46 -35.36 -13.94
CA ASN A 132 -20.20 -35.73 -12.70
C ASN A 132 -19.46 -35.75 -11.35
N PHE A 133 -19.11 -34.59 -10.80
CA PHE A 133 -19.04 -34.44 -9.33
C PHE A 133 -19.48 -33.05 -8.83
N TYR A 134 -20.42 -32.38 -9.50
CA TYR A 134 -21.07 -31.23 -8.90
C TYR A 134 -22.01 -31.72 -7.81
N TYR A 135 -21.80 -31.25 -6.59
CA TYR A 135 -22.82 -31.41 -5.57
C TYR A 135 -23.97 -30.44 -5.87
N TYR A 136 -25.20 -30.93 -5.74
CA TYR A 136 -26.36 -30.07 -5.82
C TYR A 136 -26.31 -29.07 -4.66
N VAL A 137 -26.50 -27.80 -5.00
CA VAL A 137 -26.63 -26.71 -4.02
C VAL A 137 -28.11 -26.37 -3.89
N ASN A 138 -28.66 -26.65 -2.73
CA ASN A 138 -30.03 -26.34 -2.41
C ASN A 138 -30.10 -24.97 -1.74
N PHE A 139 -30.76 -24.01 -2.40
CA PHE A 139 -31.08 -22.74 -1.75
C PHE A 139 -32.10 -22.97 -0.64
N VAL A 140 -31.75 -22.56 0.57
CA VAL A 140 -32.63 -22.67 1.74
C VAL A 140 -33.34 -21.35 1.96
N LYS A 141 -34.59 -21.29 1.50
CA LYS A 141 -35.44 -20.09 1.66
C LYS A 141 -35.82 -19.88 3.13
N ILE A 142 -35.32 -18.80 3.73
CA ILE A 142 -35.73 -18.32 5.06
C ILE A 142 -36.39 -16.96 4.90
N LYS A 143 -37.70 -16.88 5.17
CA LYS A 143 -38.37 -15.57 5.28
C LYS A 143 -37.77 -14.79 6.45
N ASN A 144 -37.17 -13.65 6.17
CA ASN A 144 -36.41 -12.85 7.14
C ASN A 144 -36.72 -11.36 7.01
N LYS A 145 -36.23 -10.59 7.98
CA LYS A 145 -36.38 -9.14 8.06
C LYS A 145 -35.31 -8.55 8.95
N TRP A 146 -35.11 -7.24 8.90
CA TRP A 146 -34.28 -6.57 9.90
C TRP A 146 -34.92 -6.66 11.29
N GLY A 147 -34.09 -7.03 12.26
CA GLY A 147 -34.45 -7.21 13.65
C GLY A 147 -33.80 -6.14 14.52
N ILE A 148 -33.04 -6.61 15.52
CA ILE A 148 -32.52 -5.77 16.61
C ILE A 148 -31.34 -4.93 16.10
N PHE A 149 -31.44 -3.62 16.29
CA PHE A 149 -30.28 -2.73 16.28
C PHE A 149 -29.45 -3.01 17.54
N ARG A 150 -28.26 -3.59 17.38
CA ARG A 150 -27.37 -3.79 18.53
C ARG A 150 -26.88 -2.42 18.98
N ARG A 151 -26.87 -2.18 20.29
CA ARG A 151 -26.24 -0.98 20.86
C ARG A 151 -24.78 -0.98 20.43
N GLY A 152 -24.42 -0.07 19.53
CA GLY A 152 -23.04 0.38 19.43
C GLY A 152 -22.66 1.17 20.68
N TYR A 153 -21.37 1.42 20.86
CA TYR A 153 -20.85 2.30 21.92
C TYR A 153 -21.44 3.72 21.85
N TYR A 154 -22.00 4.10 20.70
CA TYR A 154 -22.55 5.42 20.44
C TYR A 154 -24.07 5.31 20.23
N ASN A 155 -24.82 5.50 21.32
CA ASN A 155 -26.26 5.63 21.22
C ASN A 155 -26.58 6.94 20.49
N CYS A 156 -27.45 6.89 19.47
CA CYS A 156 -27.89 8.08 18.72
C CYS A 156 -28.29 9.24 19.66
N CYS A 157 -29.08 8.95 20.70
CA CYS A 157 -29.23 9.83 21.86
C CYS A 157 -29.53 9.00 23.14
N LYS A 158 -29.45 9.63 24.32
CA LYS A 158 -29.69 8.99 25.65
C LYS A 158 -31.04 8.25 25.79
N LYS A 159 -32.04 8.52 24.94
CA LYS A 159 -33.42 8.01 25.03
C LYS A 159 -33.88 7.08 23.89
N TYR A 160 -33.01 6.21 23.38
CA TYR A 160 -33.40 5.08 22.51
C TYR A 160 -34.12 5.46 21.20
N CYS A 161 -33.39 5.93 20.19
CA CYS A 161 -33.93 6.11 18.83
C CYS A 161 -34.28 4.80 18.09
N ASN A 162 -34.38 3.67 18.80
CA ASN A 162 -34.50 2.31 18.26
C ASN A 162 -35.90 1.70 18.40
N THR A 163 -36.93 2.49 18.67
CA THR A 163 -38.30 1.94 18.65
C THR A 163 -38.72 1.71 17.20
N ARG A 164 -39.55 0.69 16.93
CA ARG A 164 -40.19 0.40 15.61
C ARG A 164 -40.96 1.59 15.00
N LYS A 165 -41.01 2.72 15.72
CA LYS A 165 -41.60 3.99 15.32
C LYS A 165 -40.74 5.13 15.87
N PRO A 166 -39.56 5.42 15.31
CA PRO A 166 -38.82 6.61 15.72
C PRO A 166 -39.57 7.81 15.14
N PHE A 167 -40.49 8.36 15.93
CA PHE A 167 -41.04 9.69 15.71
C PHE A 167 -40.05 10.68 16.34
N GLY A 168 -39.28 11.39 15.51
CA GLY A 168 -38.46 12.50 15.96
C GLY A 168 -37.11 12.62 15.29
N LYS A 169 -36.52 13.81 15.39
CA LYS A 169 -35.10 14.06 15.20
C LYS A 169 -34.34 13.51 16.40
N CYS A 170 -33.10 13.07 16.25
CA CYS A 170 -32.27 12.91 17.44
C CYS A 170 -32.23 14.24 18.18
N ILE A 171 -32.48 14.23 19.49
CA ILE A 171 -32.52 15.44 20.33
C ILE A 171 -31.19 16.20 20.23
N GLU A 172 -30.09 15.50 19.95
CA GLU A 172 -28.73 16.05 19.87
C GLU A 172 -28.28 16.35 18.43
N GLY A 173 -29.15 16.20 17.42
CA GLY A 173 -28.80 16.46 16.01
C GLY A 173 -27.88 15.43 15.35
N ASN A 174 -27.63 14.29 16.00
CA ASN A 174 -26.81 13.19 15.47
C ASN A 174 -27.48 12.44 14.31
N GLY A 175 -26.66 11.84 13.46
CA GLY A 175 -27.10 10.96 12.38
C GLY A 175 -27.48 9.57 12.90
N PHE A 176 -28.46 8.92 12.27
CA PHE A 176 -28.97 7.62 12.69
C PHE A 176 -29.70 6.85 11.59
N GLY A 177 -29.77 5.52 11.76
CA GLY A 177 -30.58 4.64 10.91
C GLY A 177 -32.01 4.53 11.42
N LYS A 178 -32.96 4.61 10.49
CA LYS A 178 -34.39 4.44 10.73
C LYS A 178 -34.89 3.24 9.93
N LEU A 179 -35.43 2.25 10.62
CA LEU A 179 -36.17 1.16 9.98
C LEU A 179 -37.47 1.74 9.37
N ILE A 180 -37.63 1.62 8.06
CA ILE A 180 -38.81 2.08 7.33
C ILE A 180 -39.86 0.98 7.29
N ASP A 181 -39.43 -0.24 6.99
CA ASP A 181 -40.23 -1.47 7.03
C ASP A 181 -39.31 -2.67 7.35
N ASP A 182 -39.81 -3.89 7.16
CA ASP A 182 -39.10 -5.12 7.48
C ASP A 182 -37.80 -5.32 6.64
N GLU A 183 -37.61 -4.64 5.51
CA GLU A 183 -36.43 -4.80 4.62
C GLU A 183 -35.64 -3.50 4.40
N ASN A 184 -36.23 -2.34 4.65
CA ASN A 184 -35.67 -1.04 4.30
C ASN A 184 -35.20 -0.25 5.52
N ILE A 185 -33.97 0.25 5.46
CA ILE A 185 -33.38 1.14 6.47
C ILE A 185 -32.98 2.43 5.78
N LYS A 186 -33.54 3.55 6.24
CA LYS A 186 -33.14 4.89 5.80
C LYS A 186 -32.16 5.49 6.79
N TYR A 187 -31.01 5.95 6.34
CA TYR A 187 -30.12 6.75 7.15
C TYR A 187 -30.53 8.22 7.12
N ILE A 188 -30.54 8.86 8.29
CA ILE A 188 -30.81 10.28 8.47
C ILE A 188 -29.49 10.91 8.92
N ASN A 189 -28.90 11.77 8.07
CA ASN A 189 -27.64 12.44 8.37
C ASN A 189 -27.75 13.39 9.58
N CYS A 190 -26.62 13.67 10.23
CA CYS A 190 -26.57 14.70 11.26
C CYS A 190 -26.84 16.11 10.68
N ASP A 191 -27.36 17.01 11.52
CA ASP A 191 -27.51 18.43 11.19
C ASP A 191 -26.11 19.09 11.25
N GLU A 192 -25.53 19.41 10.10
CA GLU A 192 -24.24 20.11 10.02
C GLU A 192 -24.29 21.45 10.77
N GLY A 193 -23.25 21.75 11.55
CA GLY A 193 -23.15 22.96 12.35
C GLY A 193 -23.82 22.93 13.74
N LYS A 194 -24.54 21.85 14.10
CA LYS A 194 -25.13 21.70 15.45
C LYS A 194 -24.31 20.84 16.42
N GLY A 195 -23.07 20.51 16.06
CA GLY A 195 -22.20 19.64 16.85
C GLY A 195 -22.61 18.16 16.83
N GLY A 196 -23.54 17.77 15.95
CA GLY A 196 -23.96 16.38 15.77
C GLY A 196 -22.96 15.57 14.95
N TYR A 197 -22.86 14.29 15.24
CA TYR A 197 -21.99 13.34 14.51
C TYR A 197 -22.84 12.25 13.85
N ASP A 198 -22.35 11.75 12.71
CA ASP A 198 -22.95 10.60 12.03
C ASP A 198 -22.54 9.31 12.76
N HIS A 199 -23.50 8.69 13.44
CA HIS A 199 -23.27 7.45 14.17
C HIS A 199 -23.40 6.24 13.27
N CYS A 200 -22.55 5.25 13.54
CA CYS A 200 -22.63 3.97 12.87
C CYS A 200 -23.85 3.18 13.38
N VAL A 201 -24.52 2.48 12.48
CA VAL A 201 -25.76 1.74 12.75
C VAL A 201 -25.51 0.27 12.50
N PHE A 202 -25.62 -0.55 13.54
CA PHE A 202 -25.43 -2.00 13.47
C PHE A 202 -26.80 -2.70 13.55
N VAL A 203 -27.18 -3.42 12.49
CA VAL A 203 -28.49 -4.09 12.40
C VAL A 203 -28.30 -5.56 12.07
N TYR A 204 -29.00 -6.41 12.81
CA TYR A 204 -29.07 -7.84 12.50
C TYR A 204 -30.39 -8.17 11.84
N ALA A 205 -30.41 -9.20 11.00
CA ALA A 205 -31.65 -9.84 10.62
C ALA A 205 -32.34 -10.49 11.84
N GLU A 206 -33.64 -10.76 11.77
CA GLU A 206 -34.39 -11.39 12.86
C GLU A 206 -33.94 -12.84 13.05
N LYS A 207 -33.90 -13.61 11.96
CA LYS A 207 -33.53 -15.02 11.94
C LYS A 207 -32.07 -15.22 11.54
N ALA A 208 -31.46 -16.23 12.15
CA ALA A 208 -30.15 -16.73 11.76
C ALA A 208 -30.26 -17.82 10.70
N PHE A 209 -29.17 -18.04 9.99
CA PHE A 209 -28.94 -19.20 9.13
C PHE A 209 -28.40 -20.32 9.98
N TYR A 210 -29.09 -21.46 9.99
CA TYR A 210 -28.72 -22.63 10.79
C TYR A 210 -28.19 -23.73 9.88
N ASN A 211 -27.19 -24.48 10.34
CA ASN A 211 -26.75 -25.68 9.64
C ASN A 211 -27.92 -26.70 9.57
N PRO A 212 -28.40 -27.08 8.37
CA PRO A 212 -29.45 -28.06 8.23
C PRO A 212 -28.93 -29.45 8.62
N GLN A 213 -29.53 -30.01 9.67
CA GLN A 213 -29.22 -31.37 10.13
C GLN A 213 -29.55 -32.38 9.01
N ASN A 214 -28.65 -33.35 8.79
CA ASN A 214 -28.83 -34.45 7.84
C ASN A 214 -29.03 -34.03 6.37
N SER A 215 -28.44 -32.91 5.93
CA SER A 215 -28.45 -32.57 4.51
C SER A 215 -27.50 -33.47 3.72
N LEU A 216 -28.01 -34.11 2.65
CA LEU A 216 -27.21 -34.85 1.67
C LEU A 216 -26.55 -33.93 0.63
N ASN A 217 -27.05 -32.70 0.53
CA ASN A 217 -26.64 -31.70 -0.46
C ASN A 217 -26.06 -30.47 0.24
N TYR A 218 -25.35 -29.63 -0.51
CA TYR A 218 -24.91 -28.34 0.01
C TYR A 218 -26.15 -27.46 0.22
N SER A 219 -26.14 -26.67 1.28
CA SER A 219 -27.23 -25.77 1.62
C SER A 219 -26.75 -24.33 1.54
N LEU A 220 -27.35 -23.55 0.65
CA LEU A 220 -27.02 -22.16 0.41
C LEU A 220 -28.04 -21.24 1.10
N TYR A 221 -27.54 -20.39 1.98
CA TYR A 221 -28.25 -19.22 2.48
C TYR A 221 -27.69 -17.98 1.81
N TYR A 222 -28.55 -17.05 1.41
CA TYR A 222 -28.13 -15.86 0.67
C TYR A 222 -29.06 -14.68 0.94
N PHE A 223 -28.48 -13.47 1.03
CA PHE A 223 -29.23 -12.22 1.07
C PHE A 223 -28.44 -11.12 0.35
N GLU A 224 -29.15 -10.12 -0.16
CA GLU A 224 -28.58 -8.94 -0.80
C GLU A 224 -29.03 -7.66 -0.09
N ILE A 225 -28.23 -6.60 -0.23
CA ILE A 225 -28.60 -5.24 0.10
C ILE A 225 -28.27 -4.34 -1.09
N LYS A 226 -29.20 -3.46 -1.45
CA LYS A 226 -28.94 -2.35 -2.36
C LYS A 226 -28.53 -1.14 -1.53
N CYS A 227 -27.35 -0.62 -1.79
CA CYS A 227 -26.80 0.52 -1.07
C CYS A 227 -27.28 1.84 -1.68
N LYS A 228 -27.60 2.81 -0.82
CA LYS A 228 -27.84 4.20 -1.22
C LYS A 228 -27.03 5.14 -0.32
N PHE A 229 -25.98 5.73 -0.87
CA PHE A 229 -25.07 6.60 -0.12
C PHE A 229 -25.66 8.01 -0.01
N GLU A 230 -25.85 8.48 1.21
CA GLU A 230 -26.47 9.79 1.50
C GLU A 230 -25.43 10.93 1.53
N ARG A 231 -24.16 10.61 1.31
CA ARG A 231 -23.01 11.51 1.20
C ARG A 231 -21.97 10.91 0.24
N GLU A 232 -20.99 11.71 -0.17
CA GLU A 232 -19.87 11.23 -0.98
C GLU A 232 -19.09 10.09 -0.28
N LEU A 233 -18.82 9.03 -1.04
CA LEU A 233 -18.08 7.84 -0.59
C LEU A 233 -16.67 8.15 -0.09
N ASN A 234 -15.97 9.09 -0.75
CA ASN A 234 -14.57 9.40 -0.48
C ASN A 234 -14.37 10.31 0.75
N SER A 235 -15.44 10.70 1.44
CA SER A 235 -15.37 11.53 2.65
C SER A 235 -14.76 10.80 3.86
N GLY A 236 -14.52 9.49 3.76
CA GLY A 236 -14.07 8.64 4.87
C GLY A 236 -15.11 8.40 5.97
N LYS A 237 -16.26 9.09 5.88
CA LYS A 237 -17.38 9.04 6.82
C LYS A 237 -18.49 8.09 6.33
N THR A 238 -18.61 7.94 5.02
CA THR A 238 -19.62 7.07 4.38
C THR A 238 -19.06 5.69 4.18
N TRP A 239 -19.70 4.68 4.76
CA TRP A 239 -19.32 3.29 4.52
C TRP A 239 -20.40 2.32 4.96
N MET A 240 -20.30 1.11 4.41
CA MET A 240 -21.22 0.01 4.62
C MET A 240 -20.41 -1.27 4.80
N VAL A 241 -20.82 -2.11 5.74
CA VAL A 241 -20.35 -3.47 5.92
C VAL A 241 -21.52 -4.43 5.87
N ILE A 242 -21.42 -5.48 5.04
CA ILE A 242 -22.35 -6.61 5.00
C ILE A 242 -21.64 -7.86 5.52
N GLY A 243 -22.33 -8.72 6.28
CA GLY A 243 -21.69 -9.94 6.76
C GLY A 243 -22.56 -10.86 7.60
N LEU A 244 -21.87 -11.76 8.29
CA LEU A 244 -22.42 -12.82 9.13
C LEU A 244 -21.72 -12.83 10.50
N GLU A 245 -22.49 -12.83 11.58
CA GLU A 245 -21.97 -13.04 12.94
C GLU A 245 -22.21 -14.49 13.35
N ASN A 246 -21.16 -15.15 13.78
CA ASN A 246 -21.27 -16.44 14.44
C ASN A 246 -21.95 -16.28 15.80
N LEU A 247 -23.09 -16.95 16.02
CA LEU A 247 -23.83 -16.77 17.28
C LEU A 247 -23.14 -17.38 18.50
N SER A 248 -22.29 -18.39 18.31
CA SER A 248 -21.58 -19.09 19.39
C SER A 248 -20.33 -18.31 19.83
N THR A 249 -19.50 -17.87 18.88
CA THR A 249 -18.22 -17.20 19.17
C THR A 249 -18.27 -15.68 19.13
N LYS A 250 -19.35 -15.11 18.57
CA LYS A 250 -19.49 -13.67 18.27
C LYS A 250 -18.45 -13.14 17.27
N ARG A 251 -17.77 -14.02 16.53
CA ARG A 251 -16.87 -13.64 15.45
C ARG A 251 -17.66 -13.13 14.23
N LEU A 252 -17.10 -12.15 13.53
CA LEU A 252 -17.71 -11.51 12.38
C LEU A 252 -16.93 -11.89 11.12
N ILE A 253 -17.65 -12.25 10.08
CA ILE A 253 -17.13 -12.37 8.71
C ILE A 253 -17.85 -11.31 7.90
N TRP A 254 -17.11 -10.40 7.28
CA TRP A 254 -17.74 -9.25 6.65
C TRP A 254 -16.98 -8.70 5.47
N TYR A 255 -17.66 -7.90 4.66
CA TYR A 255 -17.08 -7.15 3.57
C TYR A 255 -17.40 -5.67 3.73
N SER A 256 -16.37 -4.83 3.70
CA SER A 256 -16.43 -3.38 3.92
C SER A 256 -16.27 -2.59 2.64
N THR A 257 -17.19 -1.65 2.39
CA THR A 257 -17.10 -0.73 1.25
C THR A 257 -16.06 0.36 1.44
N LYS A 258 -15.67 0.66 2.69
CA LYS A 258 -14.70 1.73 2.99
C LYS A 258 -13.34 1.47 2.35
N ASP A 259 -12.86 0.24 2.52
CA ASP A 259 -11.51 -0.17 2.15
C ASP A 259 -11.52 -1.33 1.15
N ALA A 260 -12.69 -1.65 0.58
CA ALA A 260 -12.90 -2.84 -0.26
C ALA A 260 -12.34 -4.12 0.38
N THR A 261 -12.49 -4.27 1.70
CA THR A 261 -11.78 -5.29 2.48
C THR A 261 -12.72 -6.34 3.02
N LEU A 262 -12.37 -7.60 2.78
CA LEU A 262 -12.96 -8.79 3.39
C LEU A 262 -12.23 -9.09 4.71
N LEU A 263 -12.98 -9.29 5.80
CA LEU A 263 -12.47 -9.81 7.07
C LEU A 263 -13.01 -11.22 7.29
N THR A 264 -12.12 -12.16 7.58
CA THR A 264 -12.48 -13.55 7.88
C THR A 264 -12.70 -13.76 9.38
N ASP A 265 -13.22 -14.93 9.75
CA ASP A 265 -13.34 -15.35 11.15
C ASP A 265 -11.98 -15.57 11.85
N ARG A 266 -10.88 -15.49 11.10
CA ARG A 266 -9.48 -15.51 11.57
C ARG A 266 -8.89 -14.11 11.80
N TRP A 267 -9.66 -13.05 11.57
CA TRP A 267 -9.19 -11.66 11.55
C TRP A 267 -8.21 -11.35 10.41
N GLU A 268 -8.12 -12.22 9.41
CA GLU A 268 -7.36 -11.96 8.20
C GLU A 268 -8.11 -10.95 7.33
N LYS A 269 -7.35 -10.03 6.72
CA LYS A 269 -7.90 -8.97 5.87
C LYS A 269 -7.43 -9.17 4.44
N PHE A 270 -8.37 -9.25 3.52
CA PHE A 270 -8.10 -9.35 2.09
C PHE A 270 -8.66 -8.12 1.39
N LYS A 271 -7.78 -7.35 0.75
CA LYS A 271 -8.18 -6.21 -0.06
C LYS A 271 -8.60 -6.69 -1.44
N LEU A 272 -9.80 -6.29 -1.86
CA LEU A 272 -10.34 -6.57 -3.19
C LEU A 272 -10.19 -5.34 -4.09
N SER A 273 -9.99 -5.56 -5.38
CA SER A 273 -9.98 -4.49 -6.39
C SER A 273 -11.40 -4.27 -6.90
N THR A 274 -12.22 -3.60 -6.07
CA THR A 274 -13.63 -3.32 -6.36
C THR A 274 -13.91 -1.85 -6.09
N GLU A 275 -14.58 -1.20 -7.02
CA GLU A 275 -15.10 0.16 -6.86
C GLU A 275 -16.56 0.11 -6.44
N PHE A 276 -17.02 1.07 -5.65
CA PHE A 276 -18.40 1.14 -5.17
C PHE A 276 -19.11 2.36 -5.74
N ASN A 277 -20.34 2.15 -6.16
CA ASN A 277 -21.23 3.19 -6.67
C ASN A 277 -22.54 3.24 -5.89
N ASP A 278 -23.18 4.41 -5.93
CA ASP A 278 -24.56 4.53 -5.43
C ASP A 278 -25.49 3.58 -6.20
N GLY A 279 -26.34 2.86 -5.47
CA GLY A 279 -27.24 1.86 -6.04
C GLY A 279 -26.63 0.47 -6.26
N ASP A 280 -25.36 0.25 -5.95
CA ASP A 280 -24.74 -1.08 -6.00
C ASP A 280 -25.46 -2.08 -5.09
N ILE A 281 -25.51 -3.33 -5.56
CA ILE A 281 -26.12 -4.45 -4.83
C ILE A 281 -25.01 -5.34 -4.28
N LEU A 282 -24.90 -5.42 -2.97
CA LEU A 282 -23.96 -6.31 -2.27
C LEU A 282 -24.71 -7.53 -1.75
N GLY A 283 -24.13 -8.71 -1.93
CA GLY A 283 -24.70 -9.96 -1.43
C GLY A 283 -23.72 -10.74 -0.59
N CYS A 284 -24.28 -11.55 0.31
CA CYS A 284 -23.52 -12.41 1.21
C CYS A 284 -24.16 -13.80 1.24
N GLY A 285 -23.38 -14.80 0.86
CA GLY A 285 -23.78 -16.20 0.82
C GLY A 285 -23.04 -17.03 1.85
N LEU A 286 -23.76 -17.92 2.52
CA LEU A 286 -23.23 -18.94 3.41
C LEU A 286 -23.60 -20.31 2.85
N VAL A 287 -22.61 -21.16 2.70
CA VAL A 287 -22.80 -22.52 2.21
C VAL A 287 -22.41 -23.51 3.29
N TYR A 288 -23.35 -24.37 3.65
CA TYR A 288 -23.10 -25.54 4.48
C TYR A 288 -22.91 -26.78 3.62
N PRO A 289 -21.79 -27.49 3.75
CA PRO A 289 -21.60 -28.77 3.07
C PRO A 289 -22.42 -29.89 3.75
N PRO A 290 -22.66 -31.01 3.04
CA PRO A 290 -23.07 -32.25 3.69
C PRO A 290 -21.98 -32.72 4.66
N ALA A 291 -22.39 -33.28 5.80
CA ALA A 291 -21.60 -33.79 6.95
C ALA A 291 -20.05 -33.73 6.91
N ASN A 292 -19.45 -33.29 8.03
CA ASN A 292 -18.00 -33.29 8.35
C ASN A 292 -17.09 -32.32 7.60
N GLU A 293 -17.60 -31.57 6.62
CA GLU A 293 -16.85 -30.48 5.99
C GLU A 293 -17.14 -29.12 6.67
N PHE A 294 -16.26 -28.14 6.44
CA PHE A 294 -16.42 -26.79 6.97
C PHE A 294 -17.29 -25.92 6.05
N PRO A 295 -18.20 -25.10 6.61
CA PRO A 295 -18.94 -24.12 5.83
C PRO A 295 -18.01 -23.07 5.23
N TYR A 296 -18.47 -22.38 4.19
CA TYR A 296 -17.76 -21.25 3.61
C TYR A 296 -18.70 -20.07 3.34
N VAL A 297 -18.13 -18.88 3.31
CA VAL A 297 -18.82 -17.62 3.00
C VAL A 297 -18.27 -17.03 1.71
N PHE A 298 -19.15 -16.49 0.88
CA PHE A 298 -18.76 -15.72 -0.30
C PHE A 298 -19.54 -14.42 -0.36
N PHE A 299 -19.00 -13.44 -1.09
CA PHE A 299 -19.61 -12.14 -1.29
C PHE A 299 -19.83 -11.89 -2.77
N THR A 300 -20.81 -11.06 -3.08
CA THR A 300 -21.13 -10.68 -4.47
C THR A 300 -21.33 -9.18 -4.56
N GLN A 301 -21.02 -8.61 -5.72
CA GLN A 301 -21.36 -7.24 -6.10
C GLN A 301 -22.07 -7.27 -7.44
N ASN A 302 -23.24 -6.64 -7.52
CA ASN A 302 -24.06 -6.53 -8.73
C ASN A 302 -24.32 -7.89 -9.41
N GLY A 303 -24.53 -8.94 -8.60
CA GLY A 303 -24.80 -10.31 -9.05
C GLY A 303 -23.58 -11.11 -9.51
N LYS A 304 -22.35 -10.60 -9.30
CA LYS A 304 -21.11 -11.33 -9.57
C LYS A 304 -20.38 -11.60 -8.26
N GLN A 305 -19.84 -12.81 -8.09
CA GLN A 305 -18.99 -13.12 -6.95
C GLN A 305 -17.73 -12.26 -6.97
N ILE A 306 -17.34 -11.74 -5.82
CA ILE A 306 -16.14 -10.93 -5.63
C ILE A 306 -15.18 -11.65 -4.69
N GLY A 307 -13.89 -11.64 -5.04
CA GLY A 307 -12.87 -12.38 -4.29
C GLY A 307 -13.10 -13.90 -4.28
N LEU A 308 -12.33 -14.57 -3.42
CA LEU A 308 -12.46 -16.01 -3.18
C LEU A 308 -13.45 -16.27 -2.04
N ALA A 309 -14.10 -17.43 -2.08
CA ALA A 309 -14.89 -17.90 -0.96
C ALA A 309 -13.96 -18.19 0.24
N THR A 310 -14.40 -17.83 1.44
CA THR A 310 -13.65 -18.03 2.69
C THR A 310 -14.17 -19.25 3.41
N LEU A 311 -13.33 -20.26 3.56
CA LEU A 311 -13.61 -21.42 4.41
C LEU A 311 -13.61 -21.00 5.88
N LEU A 312 -14.62 -21.40 6.64
CA LEU A 312 -14.75 -21.06 8.04
C LEU A 312 -13.95 -22.04 8.91
N LEU A 313 -13.47 -21.57 10.05
CA LEU A 313 -12.58 -22.35 10.93
C LEU A 313 -13.25 -23.56 11.56
N ASP A 314 -14.53 -23.43 11.91
CA ASP A 314 -15.27 -24.51 12.54
C ASP A 314 -16.66 -24.66 11.92
N ASN A 315 -17.23 -25.85 12.07
CA ASN A 315 -18.57 -26.17 11.60
C ASN A 315 -19.63 -25.67 12.58
N TYR A 316 -19.71 -24.34 12.74
CA TYR A 316 -20.68 -23.74 13.64
C TYR A 316 -22.09 -23.83 13.10
N ASN A 317 -23.02 -24.15 13.99
CA ASN A 317 -24.40 -24.42 13.63
C ASN A 317 -25.22 -23.19 13.27
N SER A 318 -24.73 -21.97 13.47
CA SER A 318 -25.54 -20.78 13.21
C SER A 318 -24.76 -19.49 12.99
N TYR A 319 -25.16 -18.77 11.94
CA TYR A 319 -24.68 -17.44 11.60
C TYR A 319 -25.83 -16.47 11.41
N LYS A 320 -25.69 -15.25 11.90
CA LYS A 320 -26.73 -14.23 11.81
C LYS A 320 -26.35 -13.14 10.82
N PRO A 321 -27.15 -12.92 9.76
CA PRO A 321 -26.94 -11.80 8.85
C PRO A 321 -26.93 -10.48 9.59
N PHE A 322 -26.01 -9.60 9.20
CA PHE A 322 -25.97 -8.25 9.71
C PHE A 322 -25.46 -7.27 8.68
N ILE A 323 -25.70 -6.01 8.99
CA ILE A 323 -25.13 -4.86 8.32
C ILE A 323 -24.62 -3.84 9.34
N TYR A 324 -23.59 -3.09 8.95
CA TYR A 324 -23.04 -2.00 9.75
C TYR A 324 -22.73 -0.79 8.88
N GLN A 325 -23.50 0.30 9.01
CA GLN A 325 -23.51 1.42 8.08
C GLN A 325 -23.35 2.79 8.74
N THR A 326 -22.77 3.73 7.99
CA THR A 326 -22.74 5.17 8.31
C THR A 326 -23.00 5.95 7.04
N CYS A 327 -23.92 6.92 7.07
CA CYS A 327 -24.31 7.74 5.92
C CYS A 327 -24.79 6.94 4.69
N CYS A 328 -25.37 5.76 4.91
CA CYS A 328 -25.86 4.88 3.86
C CYS A 328 -27.22 4.32 4.24
N SER A 329 -28.21 4.46 3.37
CA SER A 329 -29.50 3.77 3.42
C SER A 329 -29.40 2.43 2.69
N VAL A 330 -30.21 1.45 3.09
CA VAL A 330 -30.21 0.13 2.43
C VAL A 330 -31.63 -0.37 2.18
N GLU A 331 -31.79 -1.06 1.06
CA GLU A 331 -32.92 -1.93 0.76
C GLU A 331 -32.43 -3.38 0.77
N ALA A 332 -32.94 -4.21 1.67
CA ALA A 332 -32.58 -5.62 1.71
C ALA A 332 -33.44 -6.47 0.78
N ASN A 333 -32.87 -7.58 0.34
CA ASN A 333 -33.60 -8.70 -0.22
C ASN A 333 -33.15 -9.97 0.52
N PHE A 334 -34.04 -10.54 1.34
CA PHE A 334 -33.81 -11.81 2.02
C PHE A 334 -34.32 -13.03 1.22
N GLY A 335 -34.79 -12.81 -0.02
CA GLY A 335 -35.45 -13.85 -0.82
C GLY A 335 -36.85 -14.17 -0.33
N ASN A 336 -37.52 -13.20 0.30
CA ASN A 336 -38.91 -13.34 0.77
C ASN A 336 -39.87 -13.65 -0.38
N ASP A 337 -39.71 -12.92 -1.49
CA ASP A 337 -40.44 -13.08 -2.75
C ASP A 337 -39.46 -13.00 -3.93
N LEU A 338 -39.09 -14.17 -4.48
CA LEU A 338 -38.16 -14.26 -5.61
C LEU A 338 -38.84 -14.09 -6.97
N GLU A 339 -40.17 -14.09 -7.02
CA GLU A 339 -40.91 -13.90 -8.28
C GLU A 339 -40.94 -12.42 -8.65
N THR A 340 -41.27 -11.57 -7.67
CA THR A 340 -41.37 -10.12 -7.90
C THR A 340 -40.06 -9.39 -7.61
N LYS A 341 -39.23 -9.91 -6.69
CA LYS A 341 -37.95 -9.33 -6.27
C LYS A 341 -36.85 -10.40 -6.30
N PRO A 342 -36.46 -10.92 -7.48
CA PRO A 342 -35.39 -11.89 -7.59
C PRO A 342 -34.05 -11.31 -7.08
N PHE A 343 -33.15 -12.18 -6.65
CA PHE A 343 -31.77 -11.79 -6.41
C PHE A 343 -31.10 -11.34 -7.71
N LYS A 344 -30.15 -10.41 -7.59
CA LYS A 344 -29.28 -10.05 -8.71
C LYS A 344 -28.29 -11.17 -9.02
N TYR A 345 -27.80 -11.85 -7.98
CA TYR A 345 -27.00 -13.07 -8.10
C TYR A 345 -27.86 -14.28 -8.46
N ASP A 346 -27.46 -15.00 -9.51
CA ASP A 346 -28.14 -16.22 -9.94
C ASP A 346 -27.72 -17.40 -9.06
N ILE A 347 -28.42 -17.59 -7.95
CA ILE A 347 -28.20 -18.68 -7.00
C ILE A 347 -28.33 -20.08 -7.63
N SER A 348 -29.06 -20.22 -8.74
CA SER A 348 -29.19 -21.51 -9.44
C SER A 348 -27.91 -21.93 -10.16
N LYS A 349 -27.01 -20.97 -10.42
CA LYS A 349 -25.70 -21.18 -11.02
C LYS A 349 -24.57 -21.27 -9.99
N HIS A 350 -24.89 -21.31 -8.69
CA HIS A 350 -23.86 -21.52 -7.67
C HIS A 350 -23.38 -22.97 -7.75
N LEU A 351 -22.12 -23.16 -8.15
CA LEU A 351 -21.49 -24.46 -8.28
C LEU A 351 -20.49 -24.68 -7.15
N VAL A 352 -20.57 -25.84 -6.51
CA VAL A 352 -19.55 -26.31 -5.57
C VAL A 352 -18.64 -27.28 -6.29
N LEU A 353 -17.34 -26.96 -6.37
CA LEU A 353 -16.32 -27.87 -6.87
C LEU A 353 -15.87 -28.82 -5.74
N LYS A 354 -15.92 -30.13 -6.00
CA LYS A 354 -15.51 -31.18 -5.05
C LYS A 354 -14.07 -31.00 -4.51
N ASN A 355 -13.19 -30.34 -5.27
CA ASN A 355 -11.77 -30.19 -4.92
C ASN A 355 -11.41 -28.84 -4.29
N LEU A 356 -12.38 -28.01 -3.87
CA LEU A 356 -12.08 -26.77 -3.13
C LEU A 356 -11.32 -27.03 -1.81
N VAL A 357 -11.47 -28.24 -1.26
CA VAL A 357 -10.75 -28.69 -0.04
C VAL A 357 -9.25 -28.92 -0.30
N ASP A 358 -8.85 -29.26 -1.54
CA ASP A 358 -7.45 -29.57 -1.87
C ASP A 358 -6.63 -28.35 -2.31
N PHE A 359 -7.27 -27.21 -2.58
CA PHE A 359 -6.60 -25.99 -3.07
C PHE A 359 -6.01 -25.08 -1.98
N PHE A 360 -6.22 -25.38 -0.70
CA PHE A 360 -5.66 -24.59 0.39
C PHE A 360 -4.88 -25.45 1.39
N PRO A 361 -3.59 -25.65 1.10
CA PRO A 361 -2.58 -25.38 2.12
C PRO A 361 -1.44 -24.58 1.47
N ILE A 362 -1.68 -23.32 1.12
CA ILE A 362 -0.57 -22.41 0.80
C ILE A 362 -0.52 -21.38 1.91
N ASN A 363 0.29 -21.72 2.91
CA ASN A 363 1.02 -20.75 3.70
C ASN A 363 1.70 -19.76 2.74
N PHE A 364 1.02 -18.66 2.41
CA PHE A 364 1.70 -17.46 1.94
C PHE A 364 2.38 -16.85 3.16
N ILE A 365 3.56 -17.38 3.46
CA ILE A 365 4.58 -16.67 4.23
C ILE A 365 5.04 -15.54 3.31
N PHE A 366 4.69 -14.30 3.66
CA PHE A 366 5.39 -13.11 3.19
C PHE A 366 6.55 -12.80 4.12
#